data_AF-A0A9X3J2P0-F1
#
_entry.id   AF-A0A9X3J2P0-F1
#
_cell.length_a   1.000
_cell.length_b   1.000
_cell.length_c   1.000
_cell.angle_alpha   90.00
_cell.angle_beta   90.00
_cell.angle_gamma   90.00
#
_symmetry.space_group_name_H-M   'P 1'
#
loop_
_entity.id
_entity.type
_entity.pdbx_description
1 polymer ?
#
loop_
_entity_poly.entity_id
_entity_poly.type
_entity_poly.pdbx_seq_one_letter_code
_entity_poly.pdbx_strand_id
1 'polypeptide(L)'
;MVPERQRDARLRELLALSEGDDHLSTAHLSRGLGELARQARVVRHALATPLSYWDNPLAPETPWGRRARCDAYDRAIGEARRALWEWLLLFRWLDERERLVLLGLGLSPAPFYAALFRPGVFDRSDDLWEEVLYPEAPDVAHVFAELRRTMIALRTFEATLLARVTDPYRR
;
A
#
# COMPACT_ATOMS: atom_id res chain seq x y z
N MET A 1 -12.04 -21.96 7.97
CA MET A 1 -11.69 -21.91 6.53
C MET A 1 -12.41 -20.72 5.91
N VAL A 2 -11.67 -19.76 5.35
CA VAL A 2 -12.28 -18.76 4.45
C VAL A 2 -12.65 -19.49 3.15
N PRO A 3 -13.87 -19.35 2.61
CA PRO A 3 -14.22 -19.98 1.34
C PRO A 3 -13.28 -19.51 0.23
N GLU A 4 -12.74 -20.41 -0.60
CA GLU A 4 -11.83 -20.09 -1.73
C GLU A 4 -12.33 -18.91 -2.57
N ARG A 5 -13.65 -18.84 -2.80
CA ARG A 5 -14.30 -17.73 -3.52
C ARG A 5 -14.07 -16.36 -2.88
N GLN A 6 -14.09 -16.28 -1.54
CA GLN A 6 -13.89 -15.02 -0.82
C GLN A 6 -12.41 -14.61 -0.85
N ARG A 7 -11.50 -15.58 -0.88
CA ARG A 7 -10.06 -15.35 -1.05
C ARG A 7 -9.74 -14.79 -2.44
N ASP A 8 -10.24 -15.44 -3.49
CA ASP A 8 -10.05 -14.98 -4.88
C ASP A 8 -10.70 -13.62 -5.14
N ALA A 9 -11.79 -13.29 -4.43
CA ALA A 9 -12.40 -11.97 -4.49
C ALA A 9 -11.49 -10.89 -3.89
N ARG A 10 -10.86 -11.16 -2.74
CA ARG A 10 -9.93 -10.22 -2.09
C ARG A 10 -8.69 -9.93 -2.94
N LEU A 11 -8.08 -10.97 -3.51
CA LEU A 11 -6.92 -10.81 -4.38
C LEU A 11 -7.27 -10.01 -5.64
N ARG A 12 -8.39 -10.33 -6.29
CA ARG A 12 -8.88 -9.56 -7.44
C ARG A 12 -9.15 -8.10 -7.09
N GLU A 13 -9.71 -7.84 -5.91
CA GLU A 13 -9.94 -6.47 -5.45
C GLU A 13 -8.63 -5.69 -5.23
N LEU A 14 -7.62 -6.30 -4.60
CA LEU A 14 -6.32 -5.64 -4.43
C LEU A 14 -5.64 -5.38 -5.79
N LEU A 15 -5.67 -6.35 -6.70
CA LEU A 15 -5.13 -6.19 -8.05
C LEU A 15 -5.84 -5.05 -8.81
N ALA A 16 -7.17 -5.00 -8.76
CA ALA A 16 -7.94 -3.92 -9.38
C ALA A 16 -7.65 -2.54 -8.77
N LEU A 17 -7.36 -2.47 -7.46
CA LEU A 17 -6.91 -1.24 -6.81
C LEU A 17 -5.47 -0.87 -7.17
N SER A 18 -4.66 -1.85 -7.57
CA SER A 18 -3.28 -1.67 -8.02
C SER A 18 -3.21 -1.11 -9.44
N GLU A 19 -4.01 -1.65 -10.37
CA GLU A 19 -3.98 -1.38 -11.82
C GLU A 19 -4.69 -0.08 -12.25
N GLY A 20 -5.10 0.80 -11.33
CA GLY A 20 -5.89 2.00 -11.64
C GLY A 20 -5.31 2.89 -12.77
N ASP A 21 -6.16 3.71 -13.41
CA ASP A 21 -5.89 4.47 -14.64
C ASP A 21 -4.47 5.08 -14.78
N ASP A 22 -3.55 4.27 -15.32
CA ASP A 22 -2.15 4.64 -15.54
C ASP A 22 -1.95 5.76 -16.58
N HIS A 23 -3.03 6.18 -17.23
CA HIS A 23 -3.02 7.12 -18.36
C HIS A 23 -3.00 8.59 -17.94
N LEU A 24 -3.17 8.89 -16.65
CA LEU A 24 -3.16 10.28 -16.18
C LEU A 24 -1.72 10.82 -16.14
N SER A 25 -1.49 11.89 -16.92
CA SER A 25 -0.19 12.55 -17.08
C SER A 25 0.15 13.48 -15.91
N THR A 26 1.40 13.43 -15.46
CA THR A 26 1.98 14.32 -14.44
C THR A 26 2.65 15.57 -15.02
N ALA A 27 2.67 15.75 -16.34
CA ALA A 27 3.46 16.79 -17.02
C ALA A 27 3.09 18.24 -16.62
N HIS A 28 1.88 18.43 -16.08
CA HIS A 28 1.36 19.72 -15.64
C HIS A 28 1.70 20.05 -14.18
N LEU A 29 2.19 19.06 -13.41
CA LEU A 29 2.57 19.22 -12.02
C LEU A 29 4.01 19.71 -11.92
N SER A 30 4.35 20.35 -10.80
CA SER A 30 5.75 20.51 -10.42
C SER A 30 6.42 19.14 -10.25
N ARG A 31 7.75 19.13 -10.30
CA ARG A 31 8.53 17.89 -10.16
C ARG A 31 8.21 17.13 -8.87
N GLY A 32 8.07 17.81 -7.73
CA GLY A 32 7.80 17.17 -6.44
C GLY A 32 6.41 16.53 -6.39
N LEU A 33 5.38 17.26 -6.84
CA LEU A 33 4.00 16.75 -6.92
C LEU A 33 3.84 15.63 -7.96
N GLY A 34 4.51 15.74 -9.10
CA GLY A 34 4.54 14.69 -10.12
C GLY A 34 5.18 13.40 -9.60
N GLU A 35 6.26 13.52 -8.83
CA GLU A 35 6.90 12.37 -8.19
C GLU A 35 6.01 11.73 -7.12
N LEU A 36 5.31 12.53 -6.30
CA LEU A 36 4.34 12.01 -5.34
C LEU A 36 3.24 11.18 -6.01
N ALA A 37 2.67 11.68 -7.11
CA ALA A 37 1.63 10.98 -7.86
C ALA A 37 2.15 9.66 -8.45
N ARG A 38 3.33 9.70 -9.09
CA ARG A 38 3.95 8.50 -9.68
C ARG A 38 4.28 7.45 -8.63
N GLN A 39 4.87 7.86 -7.51
CA GLN A 39 5.25 6.95 -6.43
C GLN A 39 4.04 6.40 -5.67
N ALA A 40 2.93 7.15 -5.58
CA ALA A 40 1.68 6.61 -5.03
C ALA A 40 1.22 5.36 -5.80
N ARG A 41 1.39 5.32 -7.13
CA ARG A 41 1.12 4.11 -7.94
C ARG A 41 2.02 2.94 -7.54
N VAL A 42 3.33 3.19 -7.45
CA VAL A 42 4.33 2.17 -7.08
C VAL A 42 4.00 1.58 -5.70
N VAL A 43 3.62 2.42 -4.74
CA VAL A 43 3.20 1.97 -3.40
C VAL A 43 1.94 1.11 -3.49
N ARG A 44 0.94 1.46 -4.32
CA ARG A 44 -0.25 0.61 -4.52
C ARG A 44 0.14 -0.78 -5.03
N HIS A 45 1.06 -0.89 -5.99
CA HIS A 45 1.57 -2.19 -6.45
C HIS A 45 2.27 -2.99 -5.34
N ALA A 46 3.11 -2.32 -4.54
CA ALA A 46 3.77 -2.97 -3.41
C ALA A 46 2.74 -3.49 -2.39
N LEU A 47 1.70 -2.70 -2.09
CA LEU A 47 0.63 -3.08 -1.14
C LEU A 47 -0.28 -4.21 -1.64
N ALA A 48 -0.37 -4.46 -2.95
CA ALA A 48 -1.18 -5.56 -3.49
C ALA A 48 -0.50 -6.94 -3.37
N THR A 49 0.81 -6.95 -3.14
CA THR A 49 1.66 -8.14 -3.23
C THR A 49 1.57 -9.10 -2.04
N PRO A 50 1.50 -8.65 -0.76
CA PRO A 50 1.67 -9.53 0.41
C PRO A 50 0.67 -10.70 0.46
N LEU A 51 -0.61 -10.45 0.15
CA LEU A 51 -1.63 -11.49 0.23
C LEU A 51 -1.46 -12.57 -0.84
N SER A 52 -0.91 -12.22 -2.00
CA SER A 52 -0.63 -13.18 -3.08
C SER A 52 0.39 -14.25 -2.68
N TYR A 53 1.37 -13.90 -1.82
CA TYR A 53 2.39 -14.84 -1.34
C TYR A 53 1.86 -15.79 -0.25
N TRP A 54 1.03 -15.29 0.67
CA TRP A 54 0.38 -16.14 1.66
C TRP A 54 -0.51 -17.19 1.00
N ASP A 55 -1.18 -16.78 -0.08
CA ASP A 55 -2.17 -17.57 -0.77
C ASP A 55 -1.60 -18.55 -1.81
N ASN A 56 -0.28 -18.71 -1.94
CA ASN A 56 0.30 -19.60 -2.95
C ASN A 56 -0.18 -21.07 -2.81
N PRO A 57 -1.01 -21.58 -3.75
CA PRO A 57 -1.61 -22.92 -3.66
C PRO A 57 -0.63 -24.05 -4.03
N LEU A 58 0.55 -23.71 -4.56
CA LEU A 58 1.58 -24.67 -4.99
C LEU A 58 2.50 -25.09 -3.83
N ALA A 59 2.39 -24.46 -2.66
CA ALA A 59 3.21 -24.80 -1.50
C ALA A 59 2.69 -26.10 -0.84
N PRO A 60 3.52 -27.14 -0.67
CA PRO A 60 3.14 -28.35 0.05
C PRO A 60 2.68 -28.01 1.47
N GLU A 61 1.64 -28.68 1.98
CA GLU A 61 1.21 -28.60 3.39
C GLU A 61 2.19 -29.34 4.33
N THR A 62 3.46 -28.95 4.29
CA THR A 62 4.49 -29.41 5.22
C THR A 62 4.84 -28.27 6.19
N PRO A 63 5.40 -28.58 7.38
CA PRO A 63 5.93 -27.56 8.29
C PRO A 63 6.91 -26.60 7.60
N TRP A 64 7.79 -27.11 6.73
CA TRP A 64 8.73 -26.29 5.94
C TRP A 64 8.03 -25.43 4.88
N GLY A 65 6.99 -25.97 4.23
CA GLY A 65 6.16 -25.21 3.29
C GLY A 65 5.40 -24.08 3.96
N ARG A 66 4.90 -24.29 5.19
CA ARG A 66 4.30 -23.24 6.01
C ARG A 66 5.32 -22.16 6.37
N ARG A 67 6.53 -22.53 6.79
CA ARG A 67 7.61 -21.56 7.09
C ARG A 67 7.97 -20.71 5.88
N ALA A 68 8.21 -21.34 4.73
CA ALA A 68 8.55 -20.63 3.50
C ALA A 68 7.48 -19.62 3.05
N ARG A 69 6.18 -19.94 3.24
CA ARG A 69 5.09 -18.98 3.01
C ARG A 69 5.11 -17.81 3.98
N CYS A 70 5.40 -18.05 5.26
CA CYS A 70 5.55 -16.98 6.25
C CYS A 70 6.72 -16.07 5.87
N ASP A 71 7.87 -16.62 5.51
CA ASP A 71 9.04 -15.83 5.11
C ASP A 71 8.78 -14.99 3.85
N ALA A 72 8.09 -15.57 2.86
CA ALA A 72 7.70 -14.85 1.64
C ALA A 72 6.68 -13.74 1.92
N TYR A 73 5.71 -14.00 2.80
CA TYR A 73 4.75 -13.00 3.26
C TYR A 73 5.44 -11.87 4.04
N ASP A 74 6.30 -12.20 5.01
CA ASP A 74 7.01 -11.23 5.86
C ASP A 74 7.96 -10.35 5.02
N ARG A 75 8.60 -10.93 4.00
CA ARG A 75 9.36 -10.16 3.02
C ARG A 75 8.47 -9.19 2.25
N ALA A 76 7.35 -9.67 1.71
CA ALA A 76 6.45 -8.84 0.91
C ALA A 76 5.81 -7.71 1.74
N ILE A 77 5.41 -7.99 2.99
CA ILE A 77 4.84 -6.97 3.88
C ILE A 77 5.91 -5.95 4.29
N GLY A 78 7.17 -6.37 4.50
CA GLY A 78 8.30 -5.49 4.73
C GLY A 78 8.61 -4.58 3.53
N GLU A 79 8.58 -5.11 2.31
CA GLU A 79 8.72 -4.34 1.07
C GLU A 79 7.57 -3.32 0.91
N ALA A 80 6.34 -3.72 1.22
CA ALA A 80 5.18 -2.83 1.20
C ALA A 80 5.29 -1.70 2.24
N ARG A 81 5.70 -2.01 3.48
CA ARG A 81 5.97 -1.03 4.55
C ARG A 81 7.03 -0.03 4.10
N ARG A 82 8.13 -0.54 3.57
CA ARG A 82 9.25 0.28 3.09
C ARG A 82 8.80 1.23 1.98
N ALA A 83 8.07 0.72 0.98
CA ALA A 83 7.57 1.55 -0.12
C ALA A 83 6.68 2.68 0.40
N LEU A 84 5.76 2.38 1.32
CA LEU A 84 4.90 3.40 1.95
C LEU A 84 5.71 4.44 2.73
N TRP A 85 6.71 4.00 3.49
CA TRP A 85 7.59 4.90 4.24
C TRP A 85 8.42 5.81 3.31
N GLU A 86 9.03 5.26 2.27
CA GLU A 86 9.82 6.02 1.30
C GLU A 86 8.96 7.06 0.59
N TRP A 87 7.73 6.71 0.22
CA TRP A 87 6.77 7.66 -0.33
C TRP A 87 6.41 8.77 0.67
N LEU A 88 6.21 8.44 1.96
CA LEU A 88 5.97 9.44 3.00
C LEU A 88 7.14 10.41 3.18
N LEU A 89 8.38 9.95 2.98
CA LEU A 89 9.55 10.82 3.03
C LEU A 89 9.55 11.87 1.91
N LEU A 90 8.87 11.65 0.78
CA LEU A 90 8.76 12.62 -0.31
C LEU A 90 8.10 13.93 0.14
N PHE A 91 7.15 13.87 1.08
CA PHE A 91 6.50 15.07 1.64
C PHE A 91 7.49 16.02 2.32
N ARG A 92 8.60 15.50 2.85
CA ARG A 92 9.64 16.32 3.51
C ARG A 92 10.42 17.17 2.52
N TRP A 93 10.47 16.74 1.26
CA TRP A 93 11.23 17.39 0.19
C TRP A 93 10.40 18.39 -0.62
N LEU A 94 9.10 18.52 -0.32
CA LEU A 94 8.25 19.51 -0.98
C LEU A 94 8.57 20.91 -0.52
N ASP A 95 8.56 21.85 -1.47
CA ASP A 95 8.66 23.26 -1.18
C ASP A 95 7.35 23.82 -0.57
N GLU A 96 7.39 25.06 -0.07
CA GLU A 96 6.23 25.69 0.58
C GLU A 96 5.03 25.82 -0.37
N ARG A 97 5.27 26.11 -1.65
CA ARG A 97 4.20 26.26 -2.64
C ARG A 97 3.51 24.93 -2.88
N GLU A 98 4.27 23.85 -3.03
CA GLU A 98 3.75 22.49 -3.19
C GLU A 98 2.97 22.04 -1.95
N ARG A 99 3.41 22.40 -0.74
CA ARG A 99 2.66 22.13 0.50
C ARG A 99 1.33 22.87 0.54
N LEU A 100 1.32 24.16 0.19
CA LEU A 100 0.09 24.95 0.07
C LEU A 100 -0.86 24.39 -0.98
N VAL A 101 -0.33 23.85 -2.08
CA VAL A 101 -1.11 23.12 -3.09
C VAL A 101 -1.83 21.92 -2.49
N LEU A 102 -1.12 21.07 -1.75
CA LEU A 102 -1.72 19.89 -1.10
C LEU A 102 -2.78 20.30 -0.08
N LEU A 103 -2.48 21.30 0.75
CA LEU A 103 -3.43 21.88 1.72
C LEU A 103 -4.70 22.40 1.04
N GLY A 104 -4.57 23.16 -0.05
CA GLY A 104 -5.71 23.68 -0.82
C GLY A 104 -6.53 22.60 -1.53
N LEU A 105 -6.00 21.38 -1.66
CA LEU A 105 -6.70 20.20 -2.16
C LEU A 105 -7.26 19.32 -1.02
N GLY A 106 -7.03 19.68 0.25
CA GLY A 106 -7.38 18.84 1.40
C GLY A 106 -6.57 17.55 1.49
N LEU A 107 -5.43 17.47 0.81
CA LEU A 107 -4.57 16.30 0.80
C LEU A 107 -3.60 16.33 1.98
N SER A 108 -3.57 15.24 2.75
CA SER A 108 -2.75 15.11 3.95
C SER A 108 -2.03 13.76 3.99
N PRO A 109 -0.77 13.71 4.45
CA PRO A 109 -0.07 12.45 4.67
C PRO A 109 -0.54 11.69 5.92
N ALA A 110 -1.31 12.33 6.82
CA ALA A 110 -1.66 11.78 8.13
C ALA A 110 -2.35 10.39 8.09
N PRO A 111 -3.32 10.10 7.19
CA PRO A 111 -3.94 8.78 7.10
C PRO A 111 -2.93 7.67 6.79
N PHE A 112 -1.89 7.98 6.04
CA PHE A 112 -0.87 7.02 5.64
C PHE A 112 0.16 6.77 6.74
N TYR A 113 0.49 7.79 7.55
CA TYR A 113 1.22 7.58 8.80
C TYR A 113 0.44 6.68 9.76
N ALA A 114 -0.87 6.91 9.90
CA ALA A 114 -1.74 6.06 10.72
C ALA A 114 -1.84 4.61 10.22
N ALA A 115 -1.77 4.41 8.89
CA ALA A 115 -1.70 3.07 8.30
C ALA A 115 -0.34 2.40 8.57
N LEU A 116 0.77 3.13 8.39
CA LEU A 116 2.13 2.61 8.57
C LEU A 116 2.40 2.08 9.99
N PHE A 117 1.84 2.73 11.01
CA PHE A 117 2.00 2.35 12.41
C PHE A 117 0.81 1.56 12.97
N ARG A 118 -0.07 1.05 12.11
CA ARG A 118 -1.21 0.25 12.54
C ARG A 118 -0.71 -1.11 13.09
N PRO A 119 -1.01 -1.46 14.36
CA PRO A 119 -0.60 -2.74 14.91
C PRO A 119 -1.18 -3.92 14.12
N GLY A 120 -0.37 -4.96 13.93
CA GLY A 120 -0.77 -6.20 13.26
C GLY A 120 -0.90 -6.11 11.74
N VAL A 121 -0.49 -5.00 11.11
CA VAL A 121 -0.55 -4.85 9.64
C VAL A 121 0.80 -5.13 9.00
N PHE A 122 1.84 -4.41 9.42
CA PHE A 122 3.20 -4.55 8.88
C PHE A 122 4.14 -5.34 9.79
N ASP A 123 3.68 -5.68 10.99
CA ASP A 123 4.40 -6.45 11.99
C ASP A 123 3.51 -7.62 12.43
N ARG A 124 4.04 -8.86 12.34
CA ARG A 124 3.33 -10.10 12.70
C ARG A 124 3.60 -10.56 14.13
N SER A 125 4.74 -10.14 14.68
CA SER A 125 5.19 -10.44 16.04
C SER A 125 5.76 -9.16 16.66
N ASP A 126 5.59 -9.01 17.97
CA ASP A 126 6.26 -7.96 18.74
C ASP A 126 7.77 -8.22 18.86
N ASP A 127 8.20 -9.47 18.67
CA ASP A 127 9.60 -9.87 18.62
C ASP A 127 9.98 -10.37 17.22
N LEU A 128 10.80 -9.57 16.52
CA LEU A 128 11.30 -9.84 15.17
C LEU A 128 12.43 -10.89 15.15
N TRP A 129 12.97 -11.25 16.32
CA TRP A 129 14.13 -12.14 16.47
C TRP A 129 13.77 -13.47 17.13
N GLU A 130 12.51 -13.67 17.52
CA GLU A 130 12.07 -14.94 18.07
C GLU A 130 12.07 -16.00 16.96
N GLU A 131 13.02 -16.95 17.02
CA GLU A 131 13.09 -18.09 16.12
C GLU A 131 11.98 -19.10 16.45
N VAL A 132 10.73 -18.75 16.15
CA VAL A 132 9.58 -19.64 16.36
C VAL A 132 9.54 -20.67 15.22
N LEU A 133 9.65 -21.95 15.56
CA LEU A 133 9.51 -23.08 14.63
C LEU A 133 8.16 -23.08 13.88
N TYR A 134 7.14 -22.48 14.50
CA TYR A 134 5.77 -22.37 13.99
C TYR A 134 5.24 -20.95 14.20
N PRO A 135 5.65 -19.98 13.38
CA PRO A 135 5.24 -18.61 13.60
C PRO A 135 3.75 -18.45 13.27
N GLU A 136 3.03 -17.63 14.03
CA GLU A 136 1.56 -17.50 13.92
C GLU A 136 1.12 -17.06 12.52
N ALA A 137 0.03 -17.61 12.00
CA ALA A 137 -0.50 -17.17 10.73
C ALA A 137 -0.93 -15.69 10.82
N PRO A 138 -0.69 -14.86 9.79
CA PRO A 138 -1.13 -13.48 9.80
C PRO A 138 -2.66 -13.39 9.87
N ASP A 139 -3.18 -12.35 10.52
CA ASP A 139 -4.59 -11.99 10.41
C ASP A 139 -4.85 -11.38 9.02
N VAL A 140 -5.06 -12.27 8.05
CA VAL A 140 -5.31 -11.91 6.65
C VAL A 140 -6.51 -10.98 6.50
N ALA A 141 -7.53 -11.09 7.37
CA ALA A 141 -8.73 -10.25 7.26
C ALA A 141 -8.43 -8.82 7.69
N HIS A 142 -7.72 -8.65 8.80
CA HIS A 142 -7.27 -7.34 9.28
C HIS A 142 -6.30 -6.69 8.31
N VAL A 143 -5.25 -7.42 7.89
CA VAL A 143 -4.25 -6.94 6.92
C VAL A 143 -4.93 -6.54 5.62
N PHE A 144 -5.82 -7.38 5.07
CA PHE A 144 -6.58 -7.04 3.86
C PHE A 144 -7.38 -5.73 4.02
N ALA A 145 -8.11 -5.57 5.14
CA ALA A 145 -8.93 -4.38 5.36
C ALA A 145 -8.09 -3.10 5.42
N GLU A 146 -6.91 -3.15 6.02
CA GLU A 146 -5.99 -2.01 6.15
C GLU A 146 -5.26 -1.71 4.84
N LEU A 147 -4.76 -2.73 4.14
CA LEU A 147 -4.14 -2.55 2.81
C LEU A 147 -5.15 -1.98 1.81
N ARG A 148 -6.36 -2.53 1.76
CA ARG A 148 -7.46 -2.04 0.92
C ARG A 148 -7.77 -0.56 1.21
N ARG A 149 -7.94 -0.19 2.49
CA ARG A 149 -8.19 1.21 2.88
C ARG A 149 -7.06 2.13 2.44
N THR A 150 -5.82 1.71 2.64
CA THR A 150 -4.62 2.47 2.26
C THR A 150 -4.54 2.66 0.75
N MET A 151 -4.80 1.62 -0.04
CA MET A 151 -4.79 1.69 -1.50
C MET A 151 -5.89 2.60 -2.06
N ILE A 152 -7.11 2.56 -1.48
CA ILE A 152 -8.20 3.49 -1.83
C ILE A 152 -7.80 4.93 -1.52
N ALA A 153 -7.18 5.18 -0.37
CA ALA A 153 -6.71 6.50 0.01
C ALA A 153 -5.60 7.01 -0.94
N LEU A 154 -4.64 6.15 -1.31
CA LEU A 154 -3.59 6.47 -2.29
C LEU A 154 -4.18 6.81 -3.66
N ARG A 155 -5.16 6.02 -4.13
CA ARG A 155 -5.84 6.28 -5.40
C ARG A 155 -6.62 7.59 -5.37
N THR A 156 -7.30 7.88 -4.26
CA THR A 156 -8.04 9.14 -4.09
C THR A 156 -7.09 10.34 -4.05
N PHE A 157 -5.98 10.21 -3.33
CA PHE A 157 -4.91 11.21 -3.28
C PHE A 157 -4.38 11.52 -4.67
N GLU A 158 -4.03 10.46 -5.42
CA GLU A 158 -3.48 10.56 -6.76
C GLU A 158 -4.47 11.22 -7.73
N ALA A 159 -5.72 10.75 -7.77
CA ALA A 159 -6.75 11.30 -8.64
C ALA A 159 -7.03 12.78 -8.33
N THR A 160 -7.11 13.15 -7.05
CA THR A 160 -7.32 14.54 -6.63
C THR A 160 -6.15 15.43 -7.03
N LEU A 161 -4.92 14.93 -6.92
CA LEU A 161 -3.72 15.68 -7.31
C LEU A 161 -3.65 15.90 -8.82
N LEU A 162 -3.98 14.88 -9.61
CA LEU A 162 -3.95 14.93 -11.08
C LEU A 162 -5.13 15.72 -11.69
N ALA A 163 -6.27 15.79 -11.00
CA ALA A 163 -7.42 16.58 -11.41
C ALA A 163 -7.21 18.11 -11.33
N ARG A 164 -6.09 18.56 -10.75
CA ARG A 164 -5.76 20.00 -10.58
C ARG A 164 -5.76 20.80 -11.89
N VAL A 165 -5.71 20.15 -13.06
CA VAL A 165 -5.76 20.81 -14.39
C VAL A 165 -7.15 21.15 -14.86
N THR A 166 -8.19 20.46 -14.37
CA THR A 166 -9.50 20.50 -15.03
C THR A 166 -10.44 21.59 -14.51
N ASP A 167 -10.03 22.38 -13.51
CA ASP A 167 -10.87 23.45 -12.95
C ASP A 167 -10.44 24.85 -13.45
N PRO A 168 -11.07 25.37 -14.52
CA PRO A 168 -10.77 26.70 -15.06
C PRO A 168 -11.16 27.86 -14.13
N TYR A 169 -11.78 27.62 -12.97
CA TYR A 169 -12.28 28.67 -12.07
C TYR A 169 -11.45 28.88 -10.81
N ARG A 170 -10.39 28.11 -10.58
CA ARG A 170 -9.42 28.37 -9.48
C ARG A 170 -8.33 29.33 -9.96
N ARG A 171 -8.63 30.64 -9.93
CA ARG A 171 -7.65 31.73 -10.00
C ARG A 171 -7.52 32.42 -8.64
#